data_AF-T1C136-F1
#
_entry.id   AF-T1C136-F1
#
_cell.length_a   1.000
_cell.length_b   1.000
_cell.length_c   1.000
_cell.angle_alpha   90.00
_cell.angle_beta   90.00
_cell.angle_gamma   90.00
#
_symmetry.space_group_name_H-M   'P 1'
#
loop_
_entity.id
_entity.type
_entity.pdbx_description
1 polymer ?
#
loop_
_entity_poly.entity_id
_entity_poly.type
_entity_poly.pdbx_seq_one_letter_code
_entity_poly.pdbx_strand_id
1 'polypeptide(L)'
;MNALAGEGVHVVTVNDYLAQRDSEWMSRVYNFLGLSVGLILPTMDNPSVRKNAYQRDITYGTNTEFGFDYLRDNMAKSVDEMVQRGHSYAIIDEVDSILIDEARTPLIIAGPTGQPAKIYYEFASIVRTLRSSIDYEVDEEKKIVFPTEAGIDKVERALAIENLYDPTATAFLHQLNQALRAKELFKRDRDYIVDTGEVKIVDEFTGRILEGRRWSEGLHQAVEAKERVKIKEEN
;
A
#
# COMPACT_ATOMS: atom_id res chain seq x y z
N MET A 1 26.85 20.76 -18.63
CA MET A 1 26.07 21.57 -19.60
C MET A 1 24.58 21.58 -19.23
N ASN A 2 23.88 20.44 -19.23
CA ASN A 2 22.44 20.39 -18.91
C ASN A 2 22.07 20.91 -17.51
N ALA A 3 22.95 20.74 -16.52
CA ALA A 3 22.75 21.29 -15.17
C ALA A 3 22.59 22.83 -15.14
N LEU A 4 23.09 23.55 -16.15
CA LEU A 4 22.97 25.02 -16.23
C LEU A 4 21.54 25.49 -16.50
N ALA A 5 20.64 24.59 -16.92
CA ALA A 5 19.22 24.90 -17.07
C ALA A 5 18.51 25.10 -15.72
N GLY A 6 19.11 24.67 -14.60
CA GLY A 6 18.54 24.81 -13.26
C GLY A 6 17.41 23.84 -12.91
N GLU A 7 17.05 22.93 -13.83
CA GLU A 7 15.99 21.93 -13.61
C GLU A 7 16.50 20.63 -12.94
N GLY A 8 17.82 20.52 -12.73
CA GLY A 8 18.47 19.35 -12.14
C GLY A 8 18.86 18.27 -13.14
N VAL A 9 19.89 17.48 -12.80
CA VAL A 9 20.35 16.31 -13.56
C VAL A 9 20.47 15.11 -12.62
N HIS A 10 19.84 13.99 -12.98
CA HIS A 10 20.00 12.74 -12.26
C HIS A 10 21.11 11.90 -12.87
N VAL A 11 22.04 11.42 -12.05
CA VAL A 11 23.05 10.43 -12.45
C VAL A 11 22.74 9.14 -11.72
N VAL A 12 22.31 8.14 -12.48
CA VAL A 12 21.80 6.86 -11.98
C VAL A 12 22.90 5.82 -12.10
N THR A 13 23.22 5.14 -10.99
CA THR A 13 24.17 4.03 -10.95
C THR A 13 23.51 2.75 -10.41
N VAL A 14 24.21 1.62 -10.50
CA VAL A 14 23.67 0.31 -10.10
C VAL A 14 23.69 0.03 -8.59
N ASN A 15 24.48 0.77 -7.81
CA ASN A 15 24.53 0.57 -6.35
C ASN A 15 25.01 1.81 -5.58
N ASP A 16 24.69 1.83 -4.30
CA ASP A 16 24.97 2.93 -3.37
C ASP A 16 26.45 3.28 -3.27
N TYR A 17 27.33 2.27 -3.31
CA TYR A 17 28.77 2.50 -3.24
C TYR A 17 29.27 3.29 -4.45
N LEU A 18 28.83 2.93 -5.65
CA LEU A 18 29.17 3.66 -6.87
C LEU A 18 28.58 5.06 -6.87
N ALA A 19 27.29 5.20 -6.49
CA ALA A 19 26.65 6.51 -6.36
C ALA A 19 27.45 7.42 -5.41
N GLN A 20 27.82 6.91 -4.24
CA GLN A 20 28.59 7.66 -3.25
C GLN A 20 29.99 8.02 -3.79
N ARG A 21 30.77 7.02 -4.22
CA ARG A 21 32.12 7.20 -4.74
C ARG A 21 32.15 8.23 -5.87
N ASP A 22 31.25 8.11 -6.84
CA ASP A 22 31.25 8.96 -8.03
C ASP A 22 30.77 10.36 -7.73
N SER A 23 29.78 10.50 -6.82
CA SER A 23 29.37 11.81 -6.33
C SER A 23 30.52 12.54 -5.62
N GLU A 24 31.26 11.87 -4.73
CA GLU A 24 32.39 12.46 -4.00
C GLU A 24 33.56 12.79 -4.94
N TRP A 25 33.87 11.88 -5.85
CA TRP A 25 34.98 12.05 -6.79
C TRP A 25 34.72 13.20 -7.77
N MET A 26 33.54 13.24 -8.38
CA MET A 26 33.19 14.25 -9.39
C MET A 26 32.76 15.58 -8.77
N SER A 27 32.34 15.60 -7.49
CA SER A 27 32.05 16.84 -6.76
C SER A 27 33.18 17.84 -6.80
N ARG A 28 34.44 17.40 -6.86
CA ARG A 28 35.60 18.30 -6.98
C ARG A 28 35.53 19.16 -8.25
N VAL A 29 35.11 18.58 -9.36
CA VAL A 29 35.00 19.28 -10.65
C VAL A 29 33.74 20.13 -10.67
N TYR A 30 32.60 19.58 -10.24
CA TYR A 30 31.33 20.31 -10.23
C TYR A 30 31.38 21.54 -9.32
N ASN A 31 31.89 21.38 -8.09
CA ASN A 31 32.04 22.49 -7.15
C ASN A 31 33.03 23.54 -7.66
N PHE A 32 34.11 23.14 -8.34
CA PHE A 32 35.04 24.09 -8.98
C PHE A 32 34.33 24.95 -10.04
N LEU A 33 33.34 24.38 -10.74
CA LEU A 33 32.50 25.07 -11.72
C LEU A 33 31.29 25.79 -11.10
N GLY A 34 31.16 25.79 -9.76
CA GLY A 34 30.06 26.44 -9.05
C GLY A 34 28.75 25.64 -9.03
N LEU A 35 28.77 24.37 -9.43
CA LEU A 35 27.62 23.47 -9.37
C LEU A 35 27.62 22.67 -8.08
N SER A 36 26.44 22.49 -7.52
CA SER A 36 26.21 21.70 -6.31
C SER A 36 25.81 20.26 -6.64
N VAL A 37 26.24 19.33 -5.78
CA VAL A 37 26.01 17.90 -5.95
C VAL A 37 25.25 17.34 -4.76
N GLY A 38 24.21 16.57 -5.04
CA GLY A 38 23.43 15.79 -4.09
C GLY A 38 23.68 14.30 -4.27
N LEU A 39 23.40 13.54 -3.21
CA LEU A 39 23.46 12.09 -3.20
C LEU A 39 22.20 11.58 -2.50
N ILE A 40 21.56 10.57 -3.08
CA ILE A 40 20.45 9.85 -2.48
C ILE A 40 20.95 8.45 -2.09
N LEU A 41 20.71 8.08 -0.83
CA LEU A 41 21.05 6.75 -0.29
C LEU A 41 19.84 6.15 0.44
N PRO A 42 19.73 4.82 0.52
CA PRO A 42 18.65 4.15 1.25
C PRO A 42 18.57 4.57 2.72
N THR A 43 19.70 4.88 3.35
CA THR A 43 19.78 5.32 4.76
C THR A 43 19.17 6.71 5.02
N MET A 44 18.76 7.43 3.99
CA MET A 44 18.16 8.75 4.10
C MET A 44 16.64 8.64 4.33
N ASP A 45 16.23 8.28 5.54
CA ASP A 45 14.81 8.12 5.89
C ASP A 45 14.07 9.46 6.00
N ASN A 46 14.79 10.57 6.23
CA ASN A 46 14.19 11.89 6.39
C ASN A 46 13.89 12.53 5.02
N PRO A 47 12.61 12.78 4.66
CA PRO A 47 12.24 13.39 3.38
C PRO A 47 12.89 14.77 3.15
N SER A 48 13.13 15.54 4.21
CA SER A 48 13.75 16.87 4.11
C SER A 48 15.20 16.79 3.62
N VAL A 49 15.92 15.73 3.99
CA VAL A 49 17.31 15.49 3.55
C VAL A 49 17.31 15.14 2.06
N ARG A 50 16.42 14.24 1.64
CA ARG A 50 16.24 13.88 0.22
C ARG A 50 15.85 15.08 -0.62
N LYS A 51 14.88 15.88 -0.15
CA LYS A 51 14.48 17.12 -0.82
C LYS A 51 15.67 18.06 -1.02
N ASN A 52 16.53 18.22 -0.02
CA ASN A 52 17.75 19.02 -0.18
C ASN A 52 18.72 18.46 -1.24
N ALA A 53 18.85 17.14 -1.34
CA ALA A 53 19.69 16.48 -2.34
C ALA A 53 19.13 16.62 -3.77
N TYR A 54 17.80 16.55 -3.95
CA TYR A 54 17.16 16.81 -5.24
C TYR A 54 17.26 18.28 -5.66
N GLN A 55 17.32 19.23 -4.71
CA GLN A 55 17.50 20.66 -5.02
C GLN A 55 18.90 21.01 -5.55
N ARG A 56 19.85 20.07 -5.55
CA ARG A 56 21.20 20.25 -6.10
C ARG A 56 21.19 20.19 -7.62
N ASP A 57 22.16 20.86 -8.24
CA ASP A 57 22.25 20.95 -9.69
C ASP A 57 22.41 19.58 -10.34
N ILE A 58 23.11 18.68 -9.64
CA ILE A 58 23.31 17.28 -10.03
C ILE A 58 23.00 16.39 -8.83
N THR A 59 22.23 15.33 -9.01
CA THR A 59 21.87 14.37 -7.97
C THR A 59 22.32 12.98 -8.39
N TYR A 60 23.16 12.34 -7.58
CA TYR A 60 23.56 10.93 -7.74
C TYR A 60 22.64 10.03 -6.92
N GLY A 61 22.39 8.83 -7.41
CA GLY A 61 21.60 7.81 -6.70
C GLY A 61 21.47 6.55 -7.52
N THR A 62 20.78 5.55 -6.97
CA THR A 62 20.45 4.33 -7.70
C THR A 62 19.09 4.43 -8.36
N ASN A 63 18.85 3.63 -9.39
CA ASN A 63 17.54 3.52 -10.06
C ASN A 63 16.42 3.20 -9.06
N THR A 64 16.72 2.33 -8.08
CA THR A 64 15.81 1.92 -7.03
C THR A 64 15.40 3.10 -6.16
N GLU A 65 16.36 3.92 -5.73
CA GLU A 65 16.08 5.09 -4.89
C GLU A 65 15.29 6.19 -5.62
N PHE A 66 15.68 6.52 -6.86
CA PHE A 66 14.92 7.46 -7.69
C PHE A 66 13.49 6.97 -7.94
N GLY A 67 13.32 5.69 -8.25
CA GLY A 67 12.00 5.10 -8.48
C GLY A 67 11.14 5.08 -7.22
N PHE A 68 11.69 4.73 -6.05
CA PHE A 68 10.94 4.74 -4.80
C PHE A 68 10.58 6.15 -4.31
N ASP A 69 11.46 7.14 -4.52
CA ASP A 69 11.10 8.54 -4.26
C ASP A 69 9.94 9.00 -5.15
N TYR A 70 9.94 8.64 -6.44
CA TYR A 70 8.82 8.93 -7.33
C TYR A 70 7.51 8.28 -6.86
N LEU A 71 7.54 6.99 -6.50
CA LEU A 71 6.37 6.28 -6.00
C LEU A 71 5.85 6.90 -4.68
N ARG A 72 6.75 7.27 -3.75
CA ARG A 72 6.37 7.94 -2.49
C ARG A 72 5.79 9.33 -2.71
N ASP A 73 6.33 10.10 -3.65
CA ASP A 73 5.80 11.43 -4.00
C ASP A 73 4.35 11.34 -4.53
N ASN A 74 3.99 10.27 -5.23
CA ASN A 74 2.62 10.03 -5.68
C ASN A 74 1.67 9.53 -4.57
N MET A 75 2.21 9.19 -3.39
CA MET A 75 1.44 8.84 -2.19
C MET A 75 1.40 9.99 -1.16
N ALA A 76 2.11 11.09 -1.42
CA ALA A 76 2.19 12.24 -0.53
C ALA A 76 0.82 12.93 -0.37
N LYS A 77 0.53 13.42 0.83
CA LYS A 77 -0.75 14.10 1.12
C LYS A 77 -0.77 15.55 0.64
N SER A 78 0.42 16.12 0.43
CA SER A 78 0.59 17.49 -0.03
C SER A 78 1.84 17.63 -0.90
N VAL A 79 1.87 18.68 -1.73
CA VAL A 79 3.02 19.00 -2.58
C VAL A 79 4.28 19.31 -1.76
N ASP A 80 4.10 19.83 -0.54
CA ASP A 80 5.23 20.17 0.34
C ASP A 80 5.97 18.93 0.88
N GLU A 81 5.29 17.78 0.93
CA GLU A 81 5.87 16.49 1.32
C GLU A 81 6.67 15.84 0.20
N MET A 82 6.50 16.29 -1.06
CA MET A 82 7.25 15.74 -2.20
C MET A 82 8.74 16.09 -2.09
N VAL A 83 9.59 15.13 -2.47
CA VAL A 83 11.05 15.25 -2.41
C VAL A 83 11.66 15.53 -3.78
N GLN A 84 11.11 14.99 -4.86
CA GLN A 84 11.59 15.22 -6.22
C GLN A 84 11.09 16.57 -6.77
N ARG A 85 11.73 17.03 -7.84
CA ARG A 85 11.40 18.30 -8.50
C ARG A 85 11.24 18.20 -10.01
N GLY A 86 10.77 17.04 -10.49
CA GLY A 86 10.61 16.73 -11.92
C GLY A 86 11.69 15.79 -12.45
N HIS A 87 11.67 15.56 -13.76
CA HIS A 87 12.50 14.55 -14.44
C HIS A 87 13.06 15.10 -15.76
N SER A 88 13.87 16.16 -15.70
CA SER A 88 14.34 16.87 -16.90
C SER A 88 15.44 16.12 -17.66
N TYR A 89 16.42 15.56 -16.96
CA TYR A 89 17.52 14.83 -17.59
C TYR A 89 18.10 13.77 -16.67
N ALA A 90 18.31 12.56 -17.21
CA ALA A 90 18.94 11.46 -16.50
C ALA A 90 20.07 10.86 -17.35
N ILE A 91 21.23 10.63 -16.71
CA ILE A 91 22.32 9.83 -17.25
C ILE A 91 22.31 8.51 -16.50
N ILE A 92 22.19 7.42 -17.23
CA ILE A 92 22.14 6.07 -16.66
C ILE A 92 23.48 5.41 -16.93
N ASP A 93 24.26 5.20 -15.88
CA ASP A 93 25.46 4.37 -15.90
C ASP A 93 25.08 2.89 -15.91
N GLU A 94 25.87 2.04 -16.55
CA GLU A 94 25.57 0.61 -16.73
C GLU A 94 24.13 0.38 -17.28
N VAL A 95 23.83 1.05 -18.39
CA VAL A 95 22.46 1.16 -18.94
C VAL A 95 21.81 -0.20 -19.25
N ASP A 96 22.58 -1.20 -19.64
CA ASP A 96 22.11 -2.56 -19.88
C ASP A 96 21.67 -3.24 -18.59
N SER A 97 22.48 -3.13 -17.53
CA SER A 97 22.14 -3.66 -16.20
C SER A 97 20.84 -3.06 -15.67
N ILE A 98 20.66 -1.73 -15.80
CA ILE A 98 19.50 -1.04 -15.24
C ILE A 98 18.25 -1.19 -16.11
N LEU A 99 18.33 -0.87 -17.41
CA LEU A 99 17.16 -0.80 -18.28
C LEU A 99 16.75 -2.15 -18.90
N ILE A 100 17.61 -3.17 -18.83
CA ILE A 100 17.31 -4.50 -19.36
C ILE A 100 17.19 -5.51 -18.22
N ASP A 101 18.22 -5.65 -17.39
CA ASP A 101 18.27 -6.72 -16.40
C ASP A 101 17.39 -6.44 -15.18
N GLU A 102 17.51 -5.26 -14.57
CA GLU A 102 16.73 -4.88 -13.38
C GLU A 102 15.28 -4.52 -13.71
N ALA A 103 15.03 -3.95 -14.90
CA ALA A 103 13.70 -3.57 -15.37
C ALA A 103 12.71 -4.73 -15.52
N ARG A 104 13.16 -6.00 -15.37
CA ARG A 104 12.29 -7.19 -15.37
C ARG A 104 11.38 -7.28 -14.15
N THR A 105 11.79 -6.72 -13.02
CA THR A 105 11.02 -6.74 -11.78
C THR A 105 10.47 -5.35 -11.50
N PRO A 106 9.15 -5.16 -11.34
CA PRO A 106 8.59 -3.85 -11.05
C PRO A 106 9.01 -3.36 -9.66
N LEU A 107 9.21 -2.05 -9.51
CA LEU A 107 9.36 -1.40 -8.20
C LEU A 107 7.99 -1.29 -7.52
N ILE A 108 7.86 -1.86 -6.32
CA ILE A 108 6.62 -1.93 -5.56
C ILE A 108 6.87 -1.45 -4.14
N ILE A 109 6.08 -0.48 -3.67
CA ILE A 109 6.00 -0.13 -2.25
C ILE A 109 4.99 -1.07 -1.59
N ALA A 110 5.48 -2.02 -0.79
CA ALA A 110 4.67 -2.77 0.15
C ALA A 110 4.78 -2.10 1.53
N GLY A 111 3.65 -1.91 2.19
CA GLY A 111 3.57 -1.40 3.55
C GLY A 111 2.64 -2.29 4.36
N PRO A 112 2.83 -2.41 5.69
CA PRO A 112 1.95 -3.22 6.51
C PRO A 112 0.50 -2.71 6.38
N THR A 113 -0.33 -3.48 5.69
CA THR A 113 -1.75 -3.18 5.47
C THR A 113 -2.65 -3.67 6.60
N GLY A 114 -2.06 -4.31 7.61
CA GLY A 114 -2.78 -4.95 8.70
C GLY A 114 -3.41 -3.96 9.67
N GLN A 115 -4.73 -3.77 9.57
CA GLN A 115 -5.52 -3.47 10.77
C GLN A 115 -5.28 -4.60 11.79
N PRO A 116 -5.17 -4.32 13.10
CA PRO A 116 -5.00 -5.35 14.11
C PRO A 116 -6.00 -6.48 13.94
N ALA A 117 -5.56 -7.74 13.92
CA ALA A 117 -6.44 -8.92 13.79
C ALA A 117 -7.63 -8.89 14.77
N LYS A 118 -7.46 -8.22 15.92
CA LYS A 118 -8.52 -7.97 16.91
C LYS A 118 -9.76 -7.28 16.31
N ILE A 119 -9.57 -6.29 15.43
CA ILE A 119 -10.67 -5.54 14.81
C ILE A 119 -11.57 -6.46 13.99
N TYR A 120 -10.98 -7.39 13.23
CA TYR A 120 -11.75 -8.37 12.45
C TYR A 120 -12.65 -9.24 13.34
N TYR A 121 -12.13 -9.75 14.46
CA TYR A 121 -12.93 -10.54 15.41
C TYR A 121 -14.02 -9.72 16.09
N GLU A 122 -13.74 -8.46 16.43
CA GLU A 122 -14.69 -7.54 17.04
C GLU A 122 -15.87 -7.27 16.10
N PHE A 123 -15.61 -6.88 14.85
CA PHE A 123 -16.66 -6.69 13.85
C PHE A 123 -17.40 -7.98 13.54
N ALA A 124 -16.72 -9.12 13.44
CA ALA A 124 -17.36 -10.43 13.28
C ALA A 124 -18.27 -10.78 14.46
N SER A 125 -18.02 -10.27 15.66
CA SER A 125 -18.91 -10.41 16.82
C SER A 125 -20.11 -9.48 16.72
N ILE A 126 -19.88 -8.19 16.40
CA ILE A 126 -20.92 -7.17 16.28
C ILE A 126 -21.93 -7.55 15.20
N VAL A 127 -21.48 -7.89 13.99
CA VAL A 127 -22.40 -8.20 12.87
C VAL A 127 -23.26 -9.44 13.12
N ARG A 128 -22.85 -10.37 14.00
CA ARG A 128 -23.70 -11.51 14.41
C ARG A 128 -24.95 -11.07 15.16
N THR A 129 -24.88 -9.94 15.87
CA THR A 129 -26.01 -9.38 16.63
C THR A 129 -27.00 -8.63 15.75
N LEU A 130 -26.55 -8.18 14.57
CA LEU A 130 -27.36 -7.44 13.62
C LEU A 130 -28.36 -8.36 12.90
N ARG A 131 -29.54 -7.84 12.57
CA ARG A 131 -30.62 -8.55 11.90
C ARG A 131 -30.82 -8.03 10.48
N SER A 132 -30.93 -8.97 9.53
CA SER A 132 -31.32 -8.65 8.15
C SER A 132 -32.69 -7.98 8.11
N SER A 133 -32.89 -7.08 7.15
CA SER A 133 -34.09 -6.26 6.94
C SER A 133 -34.40 -5.21 8.02
N ILE A 134 -33.61 -5.13 9.10
CA ILE A 134 -33.72 -4.08 10.12
C ILE A 134 -32.44 -3.28 10.18
N ASP A 135 -31.31 -3.97 10.34
CA ASP A 135 -30.01 -3.34 10.55
C ASP A 135 -29.22 -3.19 9.24
N TYR A 136 -29.49 -4.06 8.26
CA TYR A 136 -28.89 -4.01 6.93
C TYR A 136 -29.82 -4.69 5.90
N GLU A 137 -29.63 -4.34 4.64
CA GLU A 137 -30.30 -4.92 3.48
C GLU A 137 -29.30 -5.69 2.62
N VAL A 138 -29.73 -6.79 2.02
CA VAL A 138 -28.89 -7.65 1.17
C VAL A 138 -29.47 -7.66 -0.24
N ASP A 139 -28.65 -7.28 -1.22
CA ASP A 139 -28.94 -7.45 -2.65
C ASP A 139 -28.12 -8.66 -3.14
N GLU A 140 -28.78 -9.82 -3.23
CA GLU A 140 -28.13 -11.07 -3.65
C GLU A 140 -27.73 -11.06 -5.13
N GLU A 141 -28.48 -10.36 -5.99
CA GLU A 141 -28.17 -10.26 -7.42
C GLU A 141 -26.88 -9.48 -7.64
N LYS A 142 -26.71 -8.36 -6.92
CA LYS A 142 -25.51 -7.53 -7.01
C LYS A 142 -24.39 -7.98 -6.08
N LYS A 143 -24.66 -8.93 -5.18
CA LYS A 143 -23.75 -9.36 -4.10
C LYS A 143 -23.26 -8.16 -3.26
N ILE A 144 -24.19 -7.31 -2.84
CA ILE A 144 -23.93 -6.13 -2.00
C ILE A 144 -24.76 -6.19 -0.71
N VAL A 145 -24.19 -5.70 0.39
CA VAL A 145 -24.89 -5.52 1.66
C VAL A 145 -24.84 -4.04 2.03
N PHE A 146 -25.99 -3.45 2.35
CA PHE A 146 -26.12 -2.05 2.72
C PHE A 146 -26.52 -1.94 4.20
N PRO A 147 -25.68 -1.38 5.08
CA PRO A 147 -26.10 -1.07 6.44
C PRO A 147 -27.14 0.06 6.44
N THR A 148 -28.20 -0.11 7.22
CA THR A 148 -29.21 0.95 7.47
C THR A 148 -28.74 1.88 8.58
N GLU A 149 -29.39 3.04 8.76
CA GLU A 149 -29.14 3.93 9.93
C GLU A 149 -29.23 3.17 11.26
N ALA A 150 -30.27 2.34 11.44
CA ALA A 150 -30.45 1.56 12.67
C ALA A 150 -29.29 0.57 12.93
N GLY A 151 -28.71 0.01 11.86
CA GLY A 151 -27.53 -0.84 11.96
C GLY A 151 -26.27 -0.07 12.32
N ILE A 152 -26.09 1.13 11.73
CA ILE A 152 -24.96 2.01 12.01
C ILE A 152 -25.00 2.45 13.47
N ASP A 153 -26.14 2.93 13.97
CA ASP A 153 -26.32 3.34 15.37
C ASP A 153 -25.99 2.21 16.36
N LYS A 154 -26.26 0.95 16.00
CA LYS A 154 -25.91 -0.20 16.83
C LYS A 154 -24.41 -0.46 16.83
N VAL A 155 -23.77 -0.35 15.67
CA VAL A 155 -22.33 -0.53 15.52
C VAL A 155 -21.57 0.58 16.26
N GLU A 156 -21.99 1.83 16.13
CA GLU A 156 -21.40 2.97 16.84
C GLU A 156 -21.46 2.80 18.36
N ARG A 157 -22.63 2.39 18.88
CA ARG A 157 -22.78 2.06 20.30
C ARG A 157 -21.93 0.88 20.75
N ALA A 158 -21.76 -0.13 19.90
CA ALA A 158 -20.93 -1.29 20.22
C ALA A 158 -19.43 -0.95 20.25
N LEU A 159 -18.99 -0.03 19.40
CA LEU A 159 -17.60 0.44 19.29
C LEU A 159 -17.30 1.64 20.21
N ALA A 160 -18.31 2.20 20.87
CA ALA A 160 -18.22 3.42 21.67
C ALA A 160 -17.63 4.62 20.90
N ILE A 161 -18.07 4.79 19.66
CA ILE A 161 -17.70 5.94 18.80
C ILE A 161 -18.93 6.83 18.54
N GLU A 162 -18.70 8.10 18.26
CA GLU A 162 -19.78 9.07 18.00
C GLU A 162 -20.27 9.03 16.55
N ASN A 163 -19.39 8.77 15.58
CA ASN A 163 -19.74 8.78 14.16
C ASN A 163 -18.83 7.85 13.35
N LEU A 164 -19.42 6.87 12.68
CA LEU A 164 -18.72 5.91 11.82
C LEU A 164 -18.25 6.54 10.48
N TYR A 165 -18.81 7.68 10.10
CA TYR A 165 -18.46 8.43 8.89
C TYR A 165 -17.40 9.51 9.11
N ASP A 166 -16.87 9.65 10.33
CA ASP A 166 -15.73 10.53 10.56
C ASP A 166 -14.53 10.06 9.70
N PRO A 167 -13.77 10.96 9.06
CA PRO A 167 -12.56 10.60 8.30
C PRO A 167 -11.58 9.72 9.08
N THR A 168 -11.54 9.84 10.40
CA THR A 168 -10.73 8.99 11.30
C THR A 168 -11.27 7.56 11.46
N ALA A 169 -12.56 7.34 11.22
CA ALA A 169 -13.27 6.08 11.33
C ALA A 169 -13.50 5.36 9.98
N THR A 170 -12.98 5.88 8.87
CA THR A 170 -13.12 5.28 7.52
C THR A 170 -12.73 3.79 7.48
N ALA A 171 -11.70 3.42 8.25
CA ALA A 171 -11.24 2.04 8.41
C ALA A 171 -12.33 1.10 8.99
N PHE A 172 -13.16 1.61 9.91
CA PHE A 172 -14.24 0.88 10.56
C PHE A 172 -15.45 0.70 9.63
N LEU A 173 -15.76 1.69 8.79
CA LEU A 173 -16.82 1.55 7.78
C LEU A 173 -16.48 0.46 6.77
N HIS A 174 -15.24 0.45 6.25
CA HIS A 174 -14.75 -0.62 5.39
C HIS A 174 -14.89 -1.99 6.07
N GLN A 175 -14.45 -2.07 7.33
CA GLN A 175 -14.51 -3.31 8.09
C GLN A 175 -15.94 -3.81 8.33
N LEU A 176 -16.89 -2.91 8.64
CA LEU A 176 -18.30 -3.24 8.77
C LEU A 176 -18.83 -3.89 7.49
N ASN A 177 -18.53 -3.28 6.35
CA ASN A 177 -18.96 -3.78 5.04
C ASN A 177 -18.38 -5.17 4.75
N GLN A 178 -17.08 -5.38 4.98
CA GLN A 178 -16.47 -6.71 4.77
C GLN A 178 -17.04 -7.77 5.73
N ALA A 179 -17.28 -7.42 6.99
CA ALA A 179 -17.87 -8.34 7.96
C ALA A 179 -19.33 -8.70 7.62
N LEU A 180 -20.14 -7.75 7.15
CA LEU A 180 -21.50 -7.98 6.69
C LEU A 180 -21.53 -8.85 5.42
N ARG A 181 -20.66 -8.56 4.44
CA ARG A 181 -20.50 -9.40 3.24
C ARG A 181 -20.09 -10.82 3.61
N ALA A 182 -19.08 -10.98 4.48
CA ALA A 182 -18.65 -12.31 4.94
C ALA A 182 -19.79 -13.07 5.64
N LYS A 183 -20.62 -12.39 6.44
CA LYS A 183 -21.79 -12.99 7.10
C LYS A 183 -22.84 -13.46 6.10
N GLU A 184 -23.25 -12.59 5.18
CA GLU A 184 -24.43 -12.82 4.34
C GLU A 184 -24.14 -13.46 3.00
N LEU A 185 -23.09 -13.03 2.30
CA LEU A 185 -22.86 -13.43 0.91
C LEU A 185 -21.95 -14.65 0.76
N PHE A 186 -21.10 -14.92 1.75
CA PHE A 186 -20.17 -16.05 1.71
C PHE A 186 -20.65 -17.15 2.65
N LYS A 187 -21.03 -18.29 2.11
CA LYS A 187 -21.56 -19.44 2.85
C LYS A 187 -20.53 -20.56 2.90
N ARG A 188 -20.38 -21.12 4.10
CA ARG A 188 -19.60 -22.34 4.33
C ARG A 188 -20.21 -23.51 3.55
N ASP A 189 -19.35 -24.38 3.03
CA ASP A 189 -19.66 -25.55 2.21
C ASP A 189 -20.29 -25.22 0.84
N ARG A 190 -20.29 -23.93 0.44
CA ARG A 190 -20.64 -23.46 -0.90
C ARG A 190 -19.51 -22.64 -1.51
N ASP A 191 -19.18 -21.50 -0.88
CA ASP A 191 -18.18 -20.55 -1.38
C ASP A 191 -16.78 -20.85 -0.80
N TYR A 192 -16.74 -21.49 0.36
CA TYR A 192 -15.52 -21.91 1.03
C TYR A 192 -15.75 -23.08 1.97
N ILE A 193 -14.65 -23.74 2.35
CA ILE A 193 -14.61 -24.70 3.45
C ILE A 193 -13.60 -24.23 4.50
N VAL A 194 -13.74 -24.78 5.71
CA VAL A 194 -12.74 -24.63 6.77
C VAL A 194 -12.06 -25.98 6.94
N ASP A 195 -10.78 -26.05 6.57
CA ASP A 195 -9.98 -27.27 6.64
C ASP A 195 -8.69 -26.99 7.40
N THR A 196 -8.34 -27.86 8.35
CA THR A 196 -7.15 -27.70 9.22
C THR A 196 -7.01 -26.33 9.91
N GLY A 197 -8.14 -25.65 10.16
CA GLY A 197 -8.11 -24.29 10.72
C GLY A 197 -7.66 -23.23 9.72
N GLU A 198 -7.94 -23.43 8.43
CA GLU A 198 -7.73 -22.45 7.36
C GLU A 198 -8.98 -22.36 6.48
N VAL A 199 -9.30 -21.14 6.03
CA VAL A 199 -10.37 -20.91 5.07
C VAL A 199 -9.85 -21.19 3.66
N LYS A 200 -10.46 -22.14 2.96
CA LYS A 200 -10.11 -22.48 1.58
C LYS A 200 -11.27 -22.18 0.64
N ILE A 201 -11.00 -21.43 -0.43
CA ILE A 201 -12.01 -21.00 -1.40
C ILE A 201 -12.43 -22.20 -2.26
N VAL A 202 -13.73 -22.33 -2.49
CA VAL A 202 -14.31 -23.33 -3.39
C VAL A 202 -14.75 -22.62 -4.68
N ASP A 203 -14.38 -23.21 -5.82
CA ASP A 203 -14.81 -22.75 -7.13
C ASP A 203 -16.30 -23.08 -7.35
N GLU A 204 -17.13 -22.06 -7.62
CA GLU A 204 -18.59 -22.20 -7.73
C GLU A 204 -19.03 -23.10 -8.91
N PHE A 205 -18.20 -23.26 -9.94
CA PHE A 205 -18.52 -24.07 -11.13
C PHE A 205 -18.06 -25.51 -11.01
N THR A 206 -16.88 -25.73 -10.42
CA THR A 206 -16.23 -27.04 -10.41
C THR A 206 -16.25 -27.73 -9.04
N GLY A 207 -16.56 -27.00 -7.97
CA GLY A 207 -16.50 -27.49 -6.58
C GLY A 207 -15.08 -27.79 -6.10
N ARG A 208 -14.05 -27.40 -6.87
CA ARG A 208 -12.65 -27.64 -6.52
C ARG A 208 -12.16 -26.61 -5.51
N ILE A 209 -11.26 -27.06 -4.65
CA ILE A 209 -10.54 -26.19 -3.72
C ILE A 209 -9.47 -25.42 -4.50
N LEU A 210 -9.49 -24.10 -4.38
CA LEU A 210 -8.49 -23.21 -4.97
C LEU A 210 -7.36 -22.94 -3.96
N GLU A 211 -6.33 -23.78 -4.00
CA GLU A 211 -5.18 -23.65 -3.09
C GLU A 211 -4.40 -22.35 -3.30
N GLY A 212 -3.97 -21.74 -2.20
CA GLY A 212 -3.18 -20.50 -2.19
C GLY A 212 -3.96 -19.24 -2.56
N ARG A 213 -5.25 -19.33 -2.94
CA ARG A 213 -6.07 -18.15 -3.25
C ARG A 213 -6.72 -17.57 -2.01
N ARG A 214 -6.70 -16.24 -1.92
CA ARG A 214 -7.42 -15.43 -0.91
C ARG A 214 -8.28 -14.39 -1.62
N TRP A 215 -9.36 -13.96 -0.97
CA TRP A 215 -10.16 -12.84 -1.46
C TRP A 215 -9.50 -11.52 -1.07
N SER A 216 -9.62 -10.51 -1.93
CA SER A 216 -9.00 -9.19 -1.75
C SER A 216 -9.74 -8.30 -0.74
N GLU A 217 -9.15 -7.14 -0.44
CA GLU A 217 -9.74 -6.03 0.33
C GLU A 217 -10.13 -6.39 1.78
N GLY A 218 -9.43 -7.32 2.41
CA GLY A 218 -9.70 -7.72 3.80
C GLY A 218 -10.88 -8.69 3.95
N LEU A 219 -11.52 -9.11 2.86
CA LEU A 219 -12.68 -10.01 2.91
C LEU A 219 -12.29 -11.40 3.44
N HIS A 220 -11.10 -11.90 3.10
CA HIS A 220 -10.68 -13.22 3.54
C HIS A 220 -10.47 -13.28 5.06
N GLN A 221 -9.87 -12.24 5.63
CA GLN A 221 -9.72 -12.07 7.07
C GLN A 221 -11.09 -11.91 7.76
N ALA A 222 -12.06 -11.25 7.12
CA ALA A 222 -13.42 -11.17 7.63
C ALA A 222 -14.12 -12.54 7.68
N VAL A 223 -13.90 -13.41 6.68
CA VAL A 223 -14.40 -14.80 6.69
C VAL A 223 -13.66 -15.66 7.73
N GLU A 224 -12.35 -15.53 7.85
CA GLU A 224 -11.56 -16.18 8.92
C GLU A 224 -12.10 -15.78 10.32
N ALA A 225 -12.37 -14.50 10.53
CA ALA A 225 -12.94 -13.98 11.78
C ALA A 225 -14.36 -14.47 12.05
N LYS A 226 -15.21 -14.55 11.00
CA LYS A 226 -16.56 -15.13 11.08
C LYS A 226 -16.50 -16.56 11.60
N GLU A 227 -15.62 -17.39 11.04
CA GLU A 227 -15.44 -18.79 11.42
C GLU A 227 -14.59 -18.98 12.69
N ARG A 228 -14.10 -17.89 13.29
CA ARG A 228 -13.22 -17.89 14.49
C ARG A 228 -11.91 -18.65 14.27
N VAL A 229 -11.41 -18.60 13.04
CA VAL A 229 -10.13 -19.16 12.62
C VAL A 229 -9.02 -18.14 12.84
N LYS A 230 -7.77 -18.59 12.99
CA LYS A 230 -6.61 -17.70 13.13
C LYS A 230 -6.41 -16.89 11.83
N ILE A 231 -6.45 -15.56 11.95
CA ILE A 231 -6.23 -14.66 10.82
C ILE A 231 -4.75 -14.64 10.45
N LYS A 232 -4.45 -14.83 9.16
CA LYS A 232 -3.10 -14.64 8.62
C LYS A 232 -2.96 -13.22 8.08
N GLU A 233 -1.89 -12.52 8.49
CA GLU A 233 -1.56 -11.18 7.99
C GLU A 233 -1.36 -11.18 6.46
N GLU A 234 -1.77 -10.09 5.81
CA GLU A 234 -1.43 -9.80 4.42
C GLU A 234 -0.22 -8.86 4.39
N ASN A 235 0.64 -9.05 3.37
CA ASN A 235 1.78 -8.18 3.09
C ASN A 235 1.38 -7.07 2.11
#